data_AF-A0A536KET2-F1
#
_entry.id   AF-A0A536KET2-F1
#
_cell.length_a   1.000
_cell.length_b   1.000
_cell.length_c   1.000
_cell.angle_alpha   90.00
_cell.angle_beta   90.00
_cell.angle_gamma   90.00
#
_symmetry.space_group_name_H-M   'P 1'
#
loop_
_entity.id
_entity.type
_entity.pdbx_description
1 polymer ?
#
loop_
_entity_poly.entity_id
_entity_poly.type
_entity_poly.pdbx_seq_one_letter_code
_entity_poly.pdbx_strand_id
1 'polypeptide(L)'
;MLAYVFRHWPAEDADRASYEARLLAFHRELAAAGCEGFLGSAVYRIGERYEDWYLVEGSFALDPLNEAAVGARARGAHDAVAAGTGGGQGSLFRLHSGVPESSSGEVTWLSKPAGEKYPDFYARFPPDAVLWRRQLVLGGPTEFLLEGRPPAGLTGETVRRELLFG
;
A
#
# COMPACT_ATOMS: atom_id res chain seq x y z
N MET A 1 4.11 12.04 5.61
CA MET A 1 4.16 10.80 4.81
C MET A 1 2.76 10.43 4.34
N LEU A 2 2.64 10.17 3.05
CA LEU A 2 1.52 9.49 2.41
C LEU A 2 1.99 8.14 1.86
N ALA A 3 1.05 7.24 1.60
CA ALA A 3 1.28 6.02 0.85
C ALA A 3 0.25 5.92 -0.27
N TYR A 4 0.69 5.84 -1.52
CA TYR A 4 -0.16 5.31 -2.57
C TYR A 4 -0.10 3.78 -2.49
N VAL A 5 -1.26 3.13 -2.39
CA VAL A 5 -1.38 1.68 -2.25
C VAL A 5 -2.15 1.15 -3.43
N PHE A 6 -1.51 0.28 -4.21
CA PHE A 6 -2.13 -0.39 -5.34
C PHE A 6 -2.40 -1.87 -4.99
N ARG A 7 -3.66 -2.15 -4.68
CA ARG A 7 -4.14 -3.53 -4.46
C ARG A 7 -4.49 -4.14 -5.80
N HIS A 8 -3.89 -5.26 -6.13
CA HIS A 8 -4.02 -5.81 -7.47
C HIS A 8 -3.87 -7.33 -7.49
N TRP A 9 -4.23 -7.93 -8.61
CA TRP A 9 -4.14 -9.37 -8.82
C TRP A 9 -3.59 -9.67 -10.22
N PRO A 10 -2.87 -10.78 -10.38
CA PRO A 10 -2.35 -11.18 -11.67
C PRO A 10 -3.49 -11.66 -12.58
N ALA A 11 -3.22 -11.76 -13.89
CA ALA A 11 -4.13 -12.41 -14.83
C ALA A 11 -4.32 -13.90 -14.48
N GLU A 12 -5.44 -14.51 -14.89
CA GLU A 12 -5.80 -15.87 -14.48
C GLU A 12 -4.76 -16.93 -14.86
N ASP A 13 -4.03 -16.71 -15.96
CA ASP A 13 -3.02 -17.62 -16.52
C ASP A 13 -1.56 -17.21 -16.19
N ALA A 14 -1.37 -16.16 -15.40
CA ALA A 14 -0.05 -15.67 -15.07
C ALA A 14 0.68 -16.62 -14.11
N ASP A 15 1.91 -17.00 -14.48
CA ASP A 15 2.80 -17.71 -13.56
C ASP A 15 3.20 -16.79 -12.40
N ARG A 16 2.95 -17.25 -11.16
CA ARG A 16 3.19 -16.47 -9.95
C ARG A 16 4.64 -16.00 -9.81
N ALA A 17 5.61 -16.91 -9.99
CA ALA A 17 7.02 -16.57 -9.78
C ALA A 17 7.50 -15.56 -10.83
N SER A 18 7.07 -15.73 -12.08
CA SER A 18 7.35 -14.77 -13.16
C SER A 18 6.70 -13.41 -12.89
N TYR A 19 5.48 -13.39 -12.39
CA TYR A 19 4.75 -12.16 -12.07
C TYR A 19 5.43 -11.40 -10.93
N GLU A 20 5.74 -12.08 -9.82
CA GLU A 20 6.47 -11.51 -8.69
C GLU A 20 7.85 -10.98 -9.15
N ALA A 21 8.60 -11.74 -9.96
CA ALA A 21 9.90 -11.28 -10.45
C ALA A 21 9.81 -9.96 -11.25
N ARG A 22 8.74 -9.79 -12.05
CA ARG A 22 8.50 -8.55 -12.81
C ARG A 22 8.12 -7.39 -11.89
N LEU A 23 7.25 -7.63 -10.89
CA LEU A 23 6.91 -6.62 -9.88
C LEU A 23 8.16 -6.11 -9.18
N LEU A 24 9.00 -7.04 -8.70
CA LEU A 24 10.24 -6.71 -8.01
C LEU A 24 11.22 -5.95 -8.91
N ALA A 25 11.28 -6.29 -10.20
CA ALA A 25 12.10 -5.56 -11.17
C ALA A 25 11.61 -4.11 -11.35
N PHE A 26 10.30 -3.91 -11.48
CA PHE A 26 9.71 -2.57 -11.60
C PHE A 26 10.01 -1.70 -10.38
N HIS A 27 9.81 -2.22 -9.16
CA HIS A 27 10.09 -1.49 -7.93
C HIS A 27 11.57 -1.10 -7.78
N ARG A 28 12.50 -1.96 -8.22
CA ARG A 28 13.94 -1.62 -8.26
C ARG A 28 14.23 -0.48 -9.23
N GLU A 29 13.65 -0.51 -10.44
CA GLU A 29 13.88 0.55 -11.42
C GLU A 29 13.28 1.88 -10.98
N LEU A 30 12.10 1.85 -10.34
CA LEU A 30 11.47 3.05 -9.80
C LEU A 30 12.27 3.65 -8.65
N ALA A 31 12.78 2.82 -7.73
CA ALA A 31 13.64 3.27 -6.63
C ALA A 31 14.93 3.92 -7.14
N ALA A 32 15.50 3.40 -8.23
CA ALA A 32 16.69 3.94 -8.85
C ALA A 32 16.46 5.20 -9.71
N ALA A 33 15.20 5.64 -9.90
CA ALA A 33 14.88 6.86 -10.64
C ALA A 33 15.16 8.14 -9.86
N GLY A 34 15.25 8.08 -8.52
CA GLY A 34 15.60 9.22 -7.68
C GLY A 34 14.55 10.34 -7.67
N CYS A 35 13.26 9.97 -7.71
CA CYS A 35 12.15 10.93 -7.74
C CYS A 35 12.09 11.79 -6.48
N GLU A 36 11.90 13.10 -6.64
CA GLU A 36 11.75 14.02 -5.52
C GLU A 36 10.56 13.62 -4.63
N GLY A 37 10.79 13.56 -3.32
CA GLY A 37 9.78 13.21 -2.33
C GLY A 37 9.33 11.74 -2.35
N PHE A 38 9.94 10.87 -3.15
CA PHE A 38 9.77 9.42 -3.07
C PHE A 38 10.64 8.85 -1.95
N LEU A 39 10.00 8.24 -0.95
CA LEU A 39 10.67 7.73 0.25
C LEU A 39 11.04 6.25 0.14
N GLY A 40 10.39 5.51 -0.75
CA GLY A 40 10.60 4.10 -0.94
C GLY A 40 9.32 3.37 -1.35
N SER A 41 9.44 2.07 -1.59
CA SER A 41 8.28 1.24 -1.88
C SER A 41 8.44 -0.16 -1.32
N ALA A 42 7.31 -0.82 -1.08
CA ALA A 42 7.26 -2.20 -0.62
C ALA A 42 6.22 -2.98 -1.43
N VAL A 43 6.49 -4.27 -1.64
CA VAL A 43 5.56 -5.21 -2.29
C VAL A 43 5.19 -6.27 -1.29
N TYR A 44 3.89 -6.48 -1.09
CA TYR A 44 3.37 -7.52 -0.23
C TYR A 44 2.51 -8.51 -1.00
N ARG A 45 2.61 -9.79 -0.64
CA ARG A 45 1.68 -10.85 -1.04
C ARG A 45 0.64 -11.08 0.04
N ILE A 46 -0.62 -11.21 -0.38
CA ILE A 46 -1.79 -11.51 0.47
C ILE A 46 -2.64 -12.57 -0.25
N GLY A 47 -2.40 -13.84 0.06
CA GLY A 47 -2.99 -14.95 -0.68
C GLY A 47 -2.56 -14.92 -2.15
N GLU A 48 -3.53 -14.75 -3.05
CA GLU A 48 -3.31 -14.63 -4.51
C GLU A 48 -3.27 -13.17 -5.01
N ARG A 49 -3.34 -12.20 -4.09
CA ARG A 49 -3.32 -10.77 -4.39
C ARG A 49 -2.04 -10.12 -3.89
N TYR A 50 -1.81 -8.91 -4.37
CA TYR A 50 -0.63 -8.12 -4.04
C TYR A 50 -1.00 -6.70 -3.63
N GLU A 51 -0.12 -6.10 -2.85
CA GLU A 51 -0.14 -4.71 -2.45
C GLU A 51 1.20 -4.06 -2.75
N ASP A 52 1.18 -3.09 -3.65
CA ASP A 52 2.33 -2.21 -3.88
C ASP A 52 2.12 -0.93 -3.08
N TRP A 53 3.06 -0.66 -2.18
CA TRP A 53 3.09 0.51 -1.33
C TRP A 53 4.14 1.46 -1.84
N TYR A 54 3.76 2.70 -2.17
CA TYR A 54 4.67 3.76 -2.59
C TYR A 54 4.62 4.86 -1.54
N LEU A 55 5.67 4.95 -0.72
CA LEU A 55 5.78 5.92 0.36
C LEU A 55 6.31 7.23 -0.20
N VAL A 56 5.59 8.32 0.10
CA VAL A 56 5.95 9.67 -0.37
C VAL A 56 5.85 10.70 0.74
N GLU A 57 6.61 11.77 0.63
CA GLU A 57 6.61 12.87 1.61
C GLU A 57 5.23 13.55 1.69
N GLY A 58 4.67 13.85 0.53
CA GLY A 58 3.37 14.49 0.34
C GLY A 58 2.83 14.27 -1.06
N SER A 59 1.64 14.82 -1.33
CA SER A 59 0.96 14.60 -2.62
C SER A 59 1.70 15.18 -3.83
N PHE A 60 2.57 16.17 -3.62
CA PHE A 60 3.39 16.76 -4.67
C PHE A 60 4.33 15.75 -5.36
N ALA A 61 4.74 14.70 -4.64
CA ALA A 61 5.65 13.69 -5.15
C ALA A 61 4.96 12.66 -6.06
N LEU A 62 3.62 12.67 -6.15
CA LEU A 62 2.88 11.68 -6.95
C LEU A 62 3.06 11.92 -8.45
N ASP A 63 3.08 13.18 -8.92
CA ASP A 63 3.22 13.47 -10.35
C ASP A 63 4.61 13.06 -10.87
N PRO A 64 5.74 13.45 -10.24
CA PRO A 64 7.07 12.98 -10.67
C PRO A 64 7.22 11.46 -10.58
N LEU A 65 6.62 10.82 -9.56
CA LEU A 65 6.65 9.36 -9.43
C LEU A 65 5.89 8.67 -10.56
N ASN A 66 4.73 9.20 -10.94
CA ASN A 66 3.94 8.68 -12.06
C ASN A 66 4.67 8.85 -13.39
N GLU A 67 5.31 9.99 -13.62
CA GLU A 67 6.15 10.22 -14.81
C GLU A 67 7.32 9.23 -14.87
N ALA A 68 8.00 9.00 -13.74
CA ALA A 68 9.12 8.06 -13.67
C ALA A 68 8.68 6.61 -13.90
N ALA A 69 7.51 6.21 -13.38
CA ALA A 69 6.96 4.86 -13.52
C ALA A 69 6.77 4.44 -14.99
N VAL A 70 6.41 5.38 -15.86
CA VAL A 70 6.23 5.14 -17.31
C VAL A 70 7.36 5.72 -18.16
N GLY A 71 8.37 6.30 -17.53
CA GLY A 71 9.52 6.92 -18.17
C GLY A 71 10.53 5.90 -18.68
N ALA A 72 11.50 6.36 -19.51
CA ALA A 72 12.41 5.49 -20.26
C ALA A 72 13.12 4.42 -19.42
N ARG A 73 13.47 4.73 -18.16
CA ARG A 73 14.13 3.79 -17.23
C ARG A 73 13.22 2.63 -16.82
N ALA A 74 12.04 2.94 -16.31
CA ALA A 74 11.14 1.94 -15.74
C ALA A 74 10.21 1.32 -16.79
N ARG A 75 10.07 1.93 -17.97
CA ARG A 75 9.08 1.56 -19.00
C ARG A 75 9.03 0.08 -19.30
N GLY A 76 10.19 -0.55 -19.54
CA GLY A 76 10.24 -1.98 -19.88
C GLY A 76 9.74 -2.86 -18.73
N ALA A 77 10.11 -2.53 -17.49
CA ALA A 77 9.66 -3.27 -16.32
C ALA A 77 8.19 -3.00 -16.00
N HIS A 78 7.74 -1.75 -16.13
CA HIS A 78 6.34 -1.34 -16.01
C HIS A 78 5.44 -2.11 -16.99
N ASP A 79 5.78 -2.08 -18.28
CA ASP A 79 4.97 -2.74 -19.32
C ASP A 79 4.95 -4.26 -19.11
N ALA A 80 6.05 -4.85 -18.62
CA ALA A 80 6.12 -6.27 -18.32
C ALA A 80 5.22 -6.70 -17.15
N VAL A 81 5.10 -5.88 -16.10
CA VAL A 81 4.14 -6.10 -15.00
C VAL A 81 2.72 -5.89 -15.51
N ALA A 82 2.45 -4.76 -16.17
CA ALA A 82 1.12 -4.39 -16.63
C ALA A 82 0.51 -5.44 -17.55
N ALA A 83 1.31 -6.07 -18.41
CA ALA A 83 0.86 -7.16 -19.27
C ALA A 83 0.41 -8.42 -18.51
N GLY A 84 0.91 -8.65 -17.30
CA GLY A 84 0.54 -9.77 -16.44
C GLY A 84 -0.51 -9.45 -15.37
N THR A 85 -0.98 -8.19 -15.30
CA THR A 85 -1.94 -7.74 -14.29
C THR A 85 -3.37 -7.96 -14.76
N GLY A 86 -4.17 -8.68 -13.98
CA GLY A 86 -5.59 -8.93 -14.28
C GLY A 86 -6.50 -7.78 -13.86
N GLY A 87 -6.08 -6.99 -12.88
CA GLY A 87 -6.78 -5.78 -12.44
C GLY A 87 -6.28 -5.27 -11.10
N GLY A 88 -6.78 -4.11 -10.68
CA GLY A 88 -6.40 -3.54 -9.40
C GLY A 88 -7.15 -2.25 -9.06
N GLN A 89 -6.90 -1.76 -7.84
CA GLN A 89 -7.46 -0.54 -7.29
C GLN A 89 -6.40 0.22 -6.49
N GLY A 90 -6.19 1.48 -6.88
CA GLY A 90 -5.35 2.43 -6.16
C GLY A 90 -6.10 3.13 -5.03
N SER A 91 -5.40 3.44 -3.95
CA SER A 91 -5.92 4.25 -2.84
C SER A 91 -4.79 5.04 -2.21
N LEU A 92 -5.08 6.28 -1.80
CA LEU A 92 -4.11 7.13 -1.11
C LEU A 92 -4.35 7.08 0.40
N PHE A 93 -3.30 6.85 1.17
CA PHE A 93 -3.32 6.82 2.63
C PHE A 93 -2.41 7.89 3.21
N ARG A 94 -2.75 8.36 4.40
CA ARG A 94 -1.89 9.19 5.24
C ARG A 94 -1.54 8.43 6.50
N LEU A 95 -0.26 8.44 6.87
CA LEU A 95 0.17 7.95 8.17
C LEU A 95 -0.40 8.86 9.26
N HIS A 96 -1.17 8.29 10.18
CA HIS A 96 -1.77 9.01 11.30
C HIS A 96 -0.88 8.95 12.55
N SER A 97 -0.35 7.77 12.87
CA SER A 97 0.47 7.49 14.05
C SER A 97 1.48 6.38 13.78
N GLY A 98 2.46 6.22 14.66
CA GLY A 98 3.50 5.20 14.57
C GLY A 98 4.59 5.51 13.54
N VAL A 99 5.51 4.55 13.38
CA VAL A 99 6.57 4.55 12.37
C VAL A 99 6.44 3.26 11.58
N PRO A 100 6.10 3.30 10.28
CA PRO A 100 5.91 2.09 9.49
C PRO A 100 7.25 1.43 9.17
N GLU A 101 7.25 0.10 9.19
CA GLU A 101 8.38 -0.72 8.76
C GLU A 101 7.95 -1.72 7.70
N SER A 102 8.78 -1.90 6.67
CA SER A 102 8.56 -2.93 5.65
C SER A 102 8.82 -4.31 6.26
N SER A 103 7.79 -5.00 6.73
CA SER A 103 7.92 -6.34 7.33
C SER A 103 6.71 -7.24 7.06
N SER A 104 6.94 -8.56 7.09
CA SER A 104 5.83 -9.53 7.03
C SER A 104 5.06 -9.52 8.36
N GLY A 105 3.74 -9.57 8.31
CA GLY A 105 2.94 -9.44 9.53
C GLY A 105 1.44 -9.49 9.30
N GLU A 106 0.70 -9.51 10.40
CA GLU A 106 -0.76 -9.36 10.37
C GLU A 106 -1.13 -7.90 10.34
N VAL A 107 -2.12 -7.55 9.53
CA VAL A 107 -2.64 -6.19 9.44
C VAL A 107 -4.14 -6.24 9.36
N THR A 108 -4.79 -5.17 9.80
CA THR A 108 -6.25 -5.11 9.84
C THR A 108 -6.76 -3.93 9.04
N TRP A 109 -7.62 -4.22 8.08
CA TRP A 109 -8.45 -3.23 7.40
C TRP A 109 -9.71 -2.99 8.23
N LEU A 110 -9.92 -1.76 8.70
CA LEU A 110 -11.08 -1.43 9.52
C LEU A 110 -11.68 -0.09 9.13
N SER A 111 -12.88 0.16 9.65
CA SER A 111 -13.56 1.45 9.52
C SER A 111 -13.91 1.96 10.91
N LYS A 112 -13.93 3.28 11.07
CA LYS A 112 -14.40 3.88 12.31
C LYS A 112 -15.91 3.59 12.47
N PRO A 113 -16.36 3.13 13.64
CA PRO A 113 -17.77 2.99 13.96
C PRO A 113 -18.62 4.23 13.59
N ALA A 114 -19.85 3.97 13.17
CA ALA A 114 -20.79 5.04 12.84
C ALA A 114 -21.09 5.90 14.08
N GLY A 115 -21.12 7.22 13.91
CA GLY A 115 -21.37 8.18 15.00
C GLY A 115 -20.19 8.45 15.93
N GLU A 116 -19.14 7.62 15.93
CA GLU A 116 -17.93 7.87 16.71
C GLU A 116 -17.14 9.03 16.08
N LYS A 117 -16.61 9.96 16.90
CA LYS A 117 -15.77 11.04 16.41
C LYS A 117 -14.35 10.55 16.21
N TYR A 118 -13.63 11.16 15.27
CA TYR A 118 -12.24 10.77 15.00
C TYR A 118 -11.32 10.81 16.22
N PRO A 119 -11.34 11.85 17.10
CA PRO A 119 -10.49 11.86 18.29
C PRO A 119 -10.73 10.66 19.22
N ASP A 120 -12.00 10.31 19.44
CA ASP A 120 -12.38 9.18 20.30
C ASP A 120 -11.91 7.85 19.69
N PHE A 121 -12.08 7.69 18.37
CA PHE A 121 -11.58 6.52 17.64
C PHE A 121 -10.06 6.39 17.71
N TYR A 122 -9.32 7.47 17.50
CA TYR A 122 -7.85 7.46 17.58
C TYR A 122 -7.33 7.14 18.98
N ALA A 123 -8.03 7.59 20.02
CA ALA A 123 -7.67 7.29 21.41
C ALA A 123 -7.77 5.80 21.78
N ARG A 124 -8.36 4.94 20.91
CA ARG A 124 -8.44 3.49 21.12
C ARG A 124 -7.15 2.75 20.79
N PHE A 125 -6.24 3.37 20.06
CA PHE A 125 -4.99 2.76 19.64
C PHE A 125 -3.84 3.19 20.56
N PRO A 126 -2.86 2.30 20.82
CA PRO A 126 -1.60 2.70 21.43
C PRO A 126 -0.93 3.85 20.64
N PRO A 127 -0.20 4.77 21.31
CA PRO A 127 0.45 5.90 20.64
C PRO A 127 1.45 5.51 19.54
N ASP A 128 2.07 4.34 19.67
CA ASP A 128 3.04 3.75 18.75
C ASP A 128 2.41 2.88 17.65
N ALA A 129 1.09 2.65 17.69
CA ALA A 129 0.40 1.87 16.67
C ALA A 129 0.53 2.55 15.29
N VAL A 130 0.96 1.77 14.29
CA VAL A 130 1.05 2.24 12.91
C VAL A 130 -0.34 2.21 12.29
N LEU A 131 -0.95 3.39 12.21
CA LEU A 131 -2.30 3.56 11.68
C LEU A 131 -2.28 4.45 10.44
N TRP A 132 -2.83 3.91 9.35
CA TRP A 132 -3.00 4.61 8.09
C TRP A 132 -4.46 4.98 7.88
N ARG A 133 -4.73 6.18 7.39
CA ARG A 133 -6.08 6.64 7.04
C ARG A 133 -6.19 6.94 5.55
N ARG A 134 -7.16 6.34 4.88
CA ARG A 134 -7.47 6.62 3.48
C ARG A 134 -7.87 8.09 3.31
N GLN A 135 -7.35 8.74 2.28
CA GLN A 135 -7.58 10.14 1.96
C GLN A 135 -8.64 10.28 0.86
N LEU A 136 -9.34 11.42 0.83
CA LEU A 136 -10.23 11.84 -0.26
C LEU A 136 -11.34 10.83 -0.62
N VAL A 137 -11.92 10.17 0.38
CA VAL A 137 -13.09 9.29 0.22
C VAL A 137 -14.19 9.63 1.23
N LEU A 138 -15.45 9.39 0.85
CA LEU A 138 -16.60 9.48 1.73
C LEU A 138 -17.01 8.08 2.19
N GLY A 139 -16.54 7.67 3.36
CA GLY A 139 -16.88 6.36 3.93
C GLY A 139 -16.55 5.18 2.99
N GLY A 140 -17.05 4.00 3.34
CA GLY A 140 -16.77 2.73 2.65
C GLY A 140 -15.98 1.75 3.53
N PRO A 141 -15.99 0.45 3.19
CA PRO A 141 -15.14 -0.51 3.88
C PRO A 141 -13.67 -0.07 3.74
N THR A 142 -12.87 -0.41 4.77
CA THR A 142 -11.41 -0.21 4.80
C THR A 142 -10.96 1.26 4.84
N GLU A 143 -11.59 2.11 5.66
CA GLU A 143 -11.17 3.51 5.86
C GLU A 143 -9.74 3.63 6.44
N PHE A 144 -9.36 2.64 7.25
CA PHE A 144 -8.08 2.57 7.92
C PHE A 144 -7.39 1.25 7.64
N LEU A 145 -6.07 1.28 7.77
CA LEU A 145 -5.23 0.11 7.88
C LEU A 145 -4.37 0.23 9.14
N LEU A 146 -4.47 -0.76 10.01
CA LEU A 146 -3.65 -0.92 11.20
C LEU A 146 -2.61 -2.00 10.94
N GLU A 147 -1.36 -1.77 11.33
CA GLU A 147 -0.38 -2.86 11.44
C GLU A 147 -0.58 -3.58 12.79
N GLY A 148 -0.85 -4.88 12.73
CA GLY A 148 -1.29 -5.69 13.85
C GLY A 148 -2.81 -5.88 13.92
N ARG A 149 -3.29 -6.32 15.09
CA ARG A 149 -4.69 -6.64 15.36
C ARG A 149 -5.43 -5.45 15.96
N PRO A 150 -6.74 -5.30 15.72
CA PRO A 150 -7.49 -4.17 16.21
C PRO A 150 -7.73 -4.31 17.74
N PRO A 151 -7.82 -3.18 18.46
CA PRO A 151 -8.31 -3.17 19.83
C PRO A 151 -9.69 -3.82 19.99
N ALA A 152 -10.01 -4.25 21.21
CA ALA A 152 -11.31 -4.85 21.51
C ALA A 152 -12.48 -3.94 21.09
N GLY A 153 -13.54 -4.56 20.56
CA GLY A 153 -14.74 -3.85 20.10
C GLY A 153 -14.59 -3.11 18.77
N LEU A 154 -13.50 -3.32 18.02
CA LEU A 154 -13.40 -2.95 16.61
C LEU A 154 -13.44 -4.22 15.76
N THR A 155 -14.21 -4.18 14.69
CA THR A 155 -14.26 -5.24 13.68
C THR A 155 -13.55 -4.78 12.42
N GLY A 156 -12.82 -5.70 11.80
CA GLY A 156 -12.05 -5.44 10.60
C GLY A 156 -11.57 -6.75 9.98
N GLU A 157 -11.17 -6.68 8.72
CA GLU A 157 -10.59 -7.80 8.00
C GLU A 157 -9.10 -7.87 8.34
N THR A 158 -8.70 -8.91 9.08
CA THR A 158 -7.29 -9.15 9.39
C THR A 158 -6.70 -10.11 8.38
N VAL A 159 -5.64 -9.70 7.70
CA VAL A 159 -4.91 -10.49 6.72
C VAL A 159 -3.44 -10.55 7.10
N ARG A 160 -2.77 -11.62 6.69
CA ARG A 160 -1.31 -11.73 6.81
C ARG A 160 -0.67 -11.28 5.49
N ARG A 161 0.24 -10.31 5.57
CA ARG A 161 1.10 -9.87 4.48
C ARG A 161 2.43 -10.62 4.54
N GLU A 162 2.94 -10.99 3.38
CA GLU A 162 4.31 -11.45 3.20
C GLU A 162 5.08 -10.42 2.38
N LEU A 163 6.18 -9.91 2.94
CA LEU A 163 7.04 -8.94 2.26
C LEU A 163 7.85 -9.63 1.16
N LEU A 164 7.71 -9.16 -0.08
CA LEU A 164 8.50 -9.61 -1.22
C LEU A 164 9.62 -8.61 -1.57
N PHE A 165 9.40 -7.33 -1.29
CA PHE A 165 10.34 -6.23 -1.53
C PHE A 165 10.08 -5.11 -0.51
N GLY A 166 11.12 -4.47 0.01
CA GLY A 166 11.01 -3.37 0.97
C GLY A 166 12.33 -2.71 1.30
#